data_AF-A0AAN6QF36-F1
#
_entry.id   AF-A0AAN6QF36-F1
#
_cell.length_a   1.000
_cell.length_b   1.000
_cell.length_c   1.000
_cell.angle_alpha   90.00
_cell.angle_beta   90.00
_cell.angle_gamma   90.00
#
_symmetry.space_group_name_H-M   'P 1'
#
loop_
_entity.id
_entity.type
_entity.pdbx_description
1 polymer ?
#
loop_
_entity_poly.entity_id
_entity_poly.type
_entity_poly.pdbx_seq_one_letter_code
_entity_poly.pdbx_strand_id
1 'polypeptide(L)'
;MAQPAASSDSLGLNVFKETEKTHVDVVSVHGLYGSREGTWIVNGSSWLEKCIFDRVWARIVQYGYSSGHESTVFTYEGIRDEATKLLVSLVELRNGPKSEVPIVFITHDIGGIIVKEVGE
;
A
#
# COMPACT_ATOMS: atom_id res chain seq x y z
N MET A 1 5.66 22.58 7.95
CA MET A 1 6.51 21.45 8.34
C MET A 1 7.11 20.91 7.06
N ALA A 2 8.43 20.90 6.90
CA ALA A 2 9.05 20.35 5.69
C ALA A 2 8.85 18.85 5.66
N GLN A 3 8.31 18.33 4.56
CA GLN A 3 8.24 16.90 4.29
C GLN A 3 9.68 16.40 4.17
N PRO A 4 10.08 15.30 4.85
CA PRO A 4 11.42 14.77 4.70
C PRO A 4 11.64 14.45 3.22
N ALA A 5 12.86 14.73 2.73
CA ALA A 5 13.26 14.47 1.35
C ALA A 5 12.86 13.03 0.98
N ALA A 6 12.16 12.88 -0.15
CA ALA A 6 11.73 11.60 -0.68
C ALA A 6 12.94 10.66 -0.74
N SER A 7 13.00 9.72 0.20
CA SER A 7 13.85 8.53 0.07
C SER A 7 13.45 7.88 -1.23
N SER A 8 14.42 7.53 -2.09
CA SER A 8 14.22 6.83 -3.37
C SER A 8 12.94 5.98 -3.34
N ASP A 9 11.93 6.37 -4.12
CA ASP A 9 10.59 5.81 -4.03
C ASP A 9 10.68 4.28 -4.09
N SER A 10 10.44 3.63 -2.96
CA SER A 10 10.50 2.18 -2.91
C SER A 10 9.20 1.65 -3.50
N LEU A 11 9.27 1.24 -4.77
CA LEU A 11 8.12 0.84 -5.57
C LEU A 11 7.67 -0.60 -5.29
N GLY A 12 6.43 -0.91 -5.68
CA GLY A 12 5.83 -2.23 -5.57
C GLY A 12 5.38 -2.60 -4.16
N LEU A 13 4.93 -3.84 -4.00
CA LEU A 13 4.53 -4.38 -2.71
C LEU A 13 5.75 -4.71 -1.85
N ASN A 14 5.64 -4.40 -0.57
CA ASN A 14 6.55 -4.88 0.47
C ASN A 14 5.74 -5.42 1.64
N VAL A 15 6.10 -6.62 2.11
CA VAL A 15 5.58 -7.15 3.37
C VAL A 15 6.34 -6.46 4.50
N PHE A 16 5.70 -5.47 5.12
CA PHE A 16 6.29 -4.68 6.19
C PHE A 16 6.38 -5.48 7.48
N LYS A 17 5.31 -6.20 7.83
CA LYS A 17 5.26 -7.02 9.04
C LYS A 17 4.24 -8.14 8.89
N GLU A 18 4.54 -9.32 9.43
CA GLU A 18 3.66 -10.48 9.36
C GLU A 18 3.76 -11.35 10.61
N THR A 19 2.64 -11.92 11.04
CA THR A 19 2.57 -12.96 12.09
C THR A 19 2.67 -14.37 11.50
N GLU A 20 3.10 -15.35 12.29
CA GLU A 20 3.16 -16.76 11.83
C GLU A 20 1.79 -17.26 11.35
N LYS A 21 0.75 -16.96 12.13
CA LYS A 21 -0.66 -17.15 11.74
C LYS A 21 -1.23 -15.80 11.34
N THR A 22 -1.72 -15.68 10.11
CA THR A 22 -2.36 -14.45 9.60
C THR A 22 -3.86 -14.67 9.49
N HIS A 23 -4.67 -13.73 9.99
CA HIS A 23 -6.13 -13.74 9.87
C HIS A 23 -6.65 -12.69 8.88
N VAL A 24 -5.83 -11.70 8.52
CA VAL A 24 -6.19 -10.63 7.58
C VAL A 24 -4.94 -10.08 6.90
N ASP A 25 -5.06 -9.75 5.61
CA ASP A 25 -4.08 -8.96 4.89
C ASP A 25 -4.50 -7.50 4.92
N VAL A 26 -3.61 -6.63 5.39
CA VAL A 26 -3.84 -5.18 5.43
C VAL A 26 -2.93 -4.54 4.39
N VAL A 27 -3.52 -4.05 3.31
CA VAL A 27 -2.79 -3.47 2.18
C VAL A 27 -2.90 -1.95 2.24
N SER A 28 -1.78 -1.26 2.48
CA SER A 28 -1.76 0.20 2.55
C SER A 28 -1.30 0.83 1.23
N VAL A 29 -2.06 1.80 0.71
CA VAL A 29 -1.74 2.52 -0.54
C VAL A 29 -1.70 4.02 -0.27
N HIS A 30 -0.54 4.64 -0.46
CA HIS A 30 -0.35 6.08 -0.21
C HIS A 30 -0.99 6.95 -1.29
N GLY A 31 -0.98 8.27 -1.09
CA GLY A 31 -1.44 9.26 -2.05
C GLY A 31 -0.31 9.97 -2.80
N LEU A 32 -0.65 11.04 -3.50
CA LEU A 32 0.32 11.91 -4.18
C LEU A 32 1.33 12.53 -3.19
N TYR A 33 2.57 12.67 -3.64
CA TYR A 33 3.71 13.16 -2.85
C TYR A 33 3.93 12.40 -1.54
N GLY A 34 3.36 11.21 -1.42
CA GLY A 34 3.54 10.29 -0.31
C GLY A 34 4.64 9.27 -0.60
N SER A 35 4.86 8.38 0.36
CA SER A 35 5.67 7.20 0.13
C SER A 35 5.08 6.03 0.90
N ARG A 36 5.41 4.83 0.43
CA ARG A 36 4.94 3.57 1.00
C ARG A 36 5.14 3.48 2.51
N GLU A 37 6.27 3.95 3.02
CA GLU A 37 6.61 3.93 4.44
C GLU A 37 6.21 5.26 5.13
N GLY A 38 6.53 6.39 4.50
CA GLY A 38 6.44 7.71 5.14
C GLY A 38 5.03 8.19 5.42
N THR A 39 4.06 7.83 4.58
CA THR A 39 2.66 8.26 4.72
C THR A 39 2.01 7.79 6.03
N TRP A 40 2.51 6.70 6.61
CA TRP A 40 1.89 6.06 7.77
C TRP A 40 2.62 6.36 9.09
N ILE A 41 3.61 7.25 9.07
CA ILE A 41 4.43 7.59 10.22
C ILE A 41 3.94 8.89 10.85
N VAL A 42 3.68 8.85 12.16
CA VAL A 42 3.42 10.03 12.99
C VAL A 42 4.39 10.00 14.16
N ASN A 43 5.09 11.12 14.39
CA ASN A 43 6.10 11.25 15.47
C ASN A 43 7.16 10.12 15.46
N GLY A 44 7.62 9.73 14.27
CA GLY A 44 8.65 8.69 14.10
C GLY A 44 8.17 7.26 14.33
N SER A 45 6.86 7.02 14.38
CA SER A 45 6.30 5.67 14.53
C SER A 45 5.18 5.39 13.52
N SER A 46 5.14 4.17 12.98
CA SER A 46 4.05 3.70 12.13
C SER A 46 2.79 3.47 12.96
N TRP A 47 1.70 4.19 12.64
CA TRP A 47 0.42 3.93 13.30
C TRP A 47 -0.25 2.66 12.78
N LEU A 48 0.03 2.25 11.54
CA LEU A 48 -0.43 0.95 11.01
C LEU A 48 0.07 -0.19 11.88
N GLU A 49 1.35 -0.15 12.26
CA GLU A 49 1.93 -1.16 13.14
C GLU A 49 1.28 -1.14 14.53
N LYS A 50 1.33 0.01 15.20
CA LYS A 50 0.89 0.15 16.60
C LYS A 50 -0.61 -0.08 16.81
N CYS A 51 -1.43 0.31 15.84
CA CYS A 51 -2.88 0.24 15.97
C CYS A 51 -3.46 -1.05 15.36
N ILE A 52 -2.78 -1.66 14.39
CA ILE A 52 -3.31 -2.81 13.66
C ILE A 52 -2.52 -4.06 14.00
N PHE A 53 -1.23 -4.13 13.65
CA PHE A 53 -0.44 -5.34 13.85
C PHE A 53 -0.41 -5.80 15.30
N ASP A 54 -0.26 -4.87 16.24
CA ASP A 54 -0.17 -5.21 17.66
C ASP A 54 -1.52 -5.66 18.26
N ARG A 55 -2.63 -5.52 17.51
CA ARG A 55 -4.00 -5.83 17.98
C ARG A 55 -4.66 -6.97 17.22
N VAL A 56 -4.24 -7.23 15.99
CA VAL A 56 -4.77 -8.29 15.14
C VAL A 56 -3.63 -9.09 14.52
N TRP A 57 -3.81 -10.40 14.40
CA TRP A 57 -2.90 -11.25 13.66
C TRP A 57 -3.02 -10.95 12.16
N ALA A 58 -2.17 -10.03 11.69
CA ALA A 58 -2.25 -9.47 10.36
C ALA A 58 -0.92 -9.58 9.62
N ARG A 59 -1.00 -9.62 8.29
CA ARG A 59 0.11 -9.30 7.41
C ARG A 59 -0.10 -7.88 6.92
N ILE A 60 0.78 -6.97 7.29
CA ILE A 60 0.80 -5.60 6.76
C ILE A 60 1.65 -5.59 5.50
N VAL A 61 0.99 -5.27 4.39
CA VAL A 61 1.59 -5.09 3.08
C VAL A 61 1.48 -3.62 2.72
N GLN A 62 2.58 -3.02 2.30
CA GLN A 62 2.57 -1.64 1.85
C GLN A 62 2.81 -1.62 0.35
N TYR A 63 2.08 -0.78 -0.39
CA TYR A 63 2.28 -0.59 -1.82
C TYR A 63 2.87 0.80 -2.09
N GLY A 64 3.94 0.83 -2.88
CA GLY A 64 4.61 2.05 -3.33
C GLY A 64 4.48 2.22 -4.82
N TYR A 65 4.20 3.43 -5.27
CA TYR A 65 4.19 3.81 -6.68
C TYR A 65 4.78 5.21 -6.86
N SER A 66 5.20 5.55 -8.08
CA SER A 66 5.66 6.90 -8.38
C SER A 66 4.52 7.87 -8.12
N SER A 67 4.66 8.77 -7.14
CA SER A 67 3.59 9.67 -6.71
C SER A 67 3.99 11.15 -6.70
N GLY A 68 5.22 11.45 -7.12
CA GLY A 68 5.72 12.80 -7.29
C GLY A 68 5.31 13.43 -8.63
N HIS A 69 6.03 14.48 -9.03
CA HIS A 69 5.75 15.23 -10.25
C HIS A 69 5.80 14.38 -11.54
N GLU A 70 6.63 13.34 -11.56
CA GLU A 70 6.81 12.42 -12.70
C GLU A 70 5.77 11.29 -12.72
N SER A 71 4.78 11.33 -11.83
CA SER A 71 3.77 10.27 -11.75
C SER A 71 2.85 10.27 -12.96
N THR A 72 2.44 9.09 -13.41
CA THR A 72 1.42 8.93 -14.45
C THR A 72 0.01 8.96 -13.89
N VAL A 73 -0.18 8.83 -12.57
CA VAL A 73 -1.52 8.70 -11.95
C VAL A 73 -2.33 10.01 -11.98
N PHE A 74 -1.81 11.07 -12.59
CA PHE A 74 -2.58 12.28 -12.88
C PHE A 74 -3.56 12.10 -14.05
N THR A 75 -3.48 10.99 -14.81
CA THR A 75 -4.44 10.65 -15.87
C THR A 75 -5.21 9.38 -15.53
N TYR A 76 -6.36 9.19 -16.20
CA TYR A 76 -7.17 8.00 -16.04
C TYR A 76 -6.42 6.73 -16.47
N GLU A 77 -5.72 6.76 -17.62
CA GLU A 77 -4.93 5.61 -18.07
C GLU A 77 -3.82 5.27 -17.07
N GLY A 78 -3.14 6.28 -16.51
CA GLY A 78 -2.11 6.05 -15.52
C GLY A 78 -2.62 5.46 -14.21
N ILE A 79 -3.83 5.86 -13.77
CA ILE A 79 -4.51 5.24 -12.63
C ILE A 79 -4.83 3.77 -12.93
N ARG A 80 -5.38 3.48 -14.12
CA ARG A 80 -5.72 2.12 -14.56
C ARG A 80 -4.49 1.21 -14.65
N ASP A 81 -3.40 1.74 -15.21
CA ASP A 81 -2.12 1.03 -15.29
C ASP A 81 -1.58 0.70 -13.90
N GLU A 82 -1.63 1.68 -12.97
CA GLU A 82 -1.12 1.48 -11.62
C GLU A 82 -2.01 0.53 -10.80
N ALA A 83 -3.34 0.61 -10.97
CA ALA A 83 -4.28 -0.35 -10.39
C ALA A 83 -4.02 -1.78 -10.89
N THR A 84 -3.72 -1.93 -12.19
CA THR A 84 -3.37 -3.22 -12.78
C THR A 84 -2.06 -3.78 -12.18
N LYS A 85 -1.03 -2.94 -12.00
CA LYS A 85 0.23 -3.36 -11.35
C LYS A 85 0.01 -3.79 -9.90
N LEU A 86 -0.79 -3.03 -9.14
CA LEU A 86 -1.18 -3.39 -7.78
C LEU A 86 -1.89 -4.74 -7.75
N LEU A 87 -2.87 -4.95 -8.63
CA LEU A 87 -3.63 -6.19 -8.71
C LEU A 87 -2.74 -7.40 -9.02
N VAL A 88 -1.89 -7.29 -10.05
CA VAL A 88 -0.95 -8.36 -10.44
C VAL A 88 -0.02 -8.69 -9.26
N SER A 89 0.55 -7.67 -8.62
CA SER A 89 1.43 -7.84 -7.47
C SER A 89 0.71 -8.52 -6.30
N LEU A 90 -0.57 -8.19 -6.05
CA LEU A 90 -1.37 -8.81 -4.99
C LEU A 90 -1.69 -10.28 -5.30
N VAL A 91 -2.00 -10.61 -6.56
CA VAL A 91 -2.22 -11.99 -7.00
C VAL A 91 -0.95 -12.83 -6.78
N GLU A 92 0.21 -12.30 -7.14
CA GLU A 92 1.50 -12.96 -6.93
C GLU A 92 1.81 -13.16 -5.44
N LEU A 93 1.65 -12.11 -4.61
CA LEU A 93 1.86 -12.18 -3.17
C LEU A 93 0.93 -13.19 -2.48
N ARG A 94 -0.28 -13.36 -3.01
CA ARG A 94 -1.30 -14.27 -2.49
C ARG A 94 -1.32 -15.62 -3.22
N ASN A 95 -0.30 -15.97 -3.99
CA ASN A 95 -0.19 -17.29 -4.62
C ASN A 95 0.38 -18.34 -3.65
N GLY A 96 -0.26 -18.55 -2.49
CA GLY A 96 0.21 -19.46 -1.45
C GLY A 96 -0.81 -19.71 -0.32
N PRO A 97 -0.43 -20.39 0.77
CA PRO A 97 -1.36 -20.82 1.84
C PRO A 97 -2.11 -19.68 2.55
N LYS A 98 -1.61 -18.45 2.45
CA LYS A 98 -2.21 -17.25 3.05
C LYS A 98 -3.21 -16.55 2.10
N SER A 99 -3.58 -17.19 0.99
CA SER A 99 -4.49 -16.65 -0.02
C SER A 99 -5.96 -16.57 0.42
N GLU A 100 -6.32 -17.25 1.51
CA GLU A 100 -7.72 -17.39 1.95
C GLU A 100 -8.17 -16.33 2.97
N VAL A 101 -7.24 -15.52 3.49
CA VAL A 101 -7.57 -14.49 4.49
C VAL A 101 -8.20 -13.26 3.84
N PRO A 102 -9.16 -12.56 4.47
CA PRO A 102 -9.73 -11.33 3.95
C PRO A 102 -8.66 -10.26 3.70
N ILE A 103 -8.91 -9.37 2.73
CA ILE A 103 -8.10 -8.18 2.47
C ILE A 103 -8.83 -6.95 3.03
N VAL A 104 -8.08 -6.09 3.72
CA VAL A 104 -8.51 -4.74 4.11
C VAL A 104 -7.55 -3.75 3.46
N PHE A 105 -8.10 -2.83 2.66
CA PHE A 105 -7.32 -1.72 2.12
C PHE A 105 -7.37 -0.52 3.07
N ILE A 106 -6.20 0.09 3.29
CA ILE A 106 -6.08 1.39 3.95
C ILE A 106 -5.46 2.33 2.95
N THR A 107 -6.20 3.34 2.55
CA THR A 107 -5.80 4.22 1.45
C THR A 107 -5.83 5.67 1.89
N HIS A 108 -4.98 6.47 1.24
CA HIS A 108 -4.97 7.91 1.40
C HIS A 108 -5.05 8.57 0.03
N ASP A 109 -5.93 9.58 -0.10
CA ASP A 109 -6.04 10.41 -1.31
C ASP A 109 -6.21 9.55 -2.59
N ILE A 110 -5.41 9.77 -3.66
CA ILE A 110 -5.54 9.06 -4.94
C ILE A 110 -5.31 7.55 -4.81
N GLY A 111 -4.61 7.09 -3.75
CA GLY A 111 -4.46 5.67 -3.46
C GLY A 111 -5.80 4.94 -3.31
N GLY A 112 -6.84 5.65 -2.84
CA GLY A 112 -8.20 5.11 -2.77
C GLY A 112 -8.85 4.96 -4.13
N ILE A 113 -8.53 5.86 -5.07
CA ILE A 113 -9.00 5.77 -6.46
C ILE A 113 -8.31 4.61 -7.17
N ILE A 114 -6.98 4.47 -7.02
CA ILE A 114 -6.22 3.33 -7.56
C ILE A 114 -6.82 1.99 -7.08
N VAL A 115 -7.15 1.86 -5.80
CA VAL A 115 -7.76 0.63 -5.25
C VAL A 115 -9.19 0.41 -5.78
N LYS A 116 -9.96 1.48 -6.00
CA LYS A 116 -11.35 1.39 -6.46
C LYS A 116 -11.47 1.14 -7.96
N GLU A 117 -10.43 1.44 -8.73
CA GLU A 117 -10.44 1.33 -10.18
C GLU A 117 -10.87 -0.08 -10.62
N VAL A 118 -11.91 -0.13 -11.45
CA VAL A 118 -12.49 -1.39 -11.94
C VAL A 118 -11.98 -1.59 -13.36
N GLY A 119 -11.25 -2.68 -13.59
CA GLY A 119 -10.93 -3.07 -14.96
C GLY A 119 -12.22 -3.42 -15.71
N GLU A 120 -12.50 -2.69 -16.79
CA GLU A 120 -13.47 -3.11 -17.83
C GLU A 120 -12.99 -4.37 -18.56
#